data_AF-A0A1W0A3G6-F1
#
_entry.id   AF-A0A1W0A3G6-F1
#
_cell.length_a   1.000
_cell.length_b   1.000
_cell.length_c   1.000
_cell.angle_alpha   90.00
_cell.angle_beta   90.00
_cell.angle_gamma   90.00
#
_symmetry.space_group_name_H-M   'P 1'
#
loop_
_entity.id
_entity.type
_entity.pdbx_description
1 polymer ?
#
loop_
_entity_poly.entity_id
_entity_poly.type
_entity_poly.pdbx_seq_one_letter_code
_entity_poly.pdbx_strand_id
1 'polypeptide(L)'
;MTCRSVGTIKFDPSSVPMQQRVMEHCSKYHKSSCCNATHNVPLKRLILEPIAANVNVKCQQFHEELACSACHPHVGTSRIERICPDLCDEWYDACKDEFYMSGNHHLAPCYGNALICSRLKDIVPTGKGFCRMMGYTPGKATDTEGIDCFDGSVPNEYGKEEPAEKVSDALYRIFQEQSNEPSEFVLLVILGTILSLFLSIKFFKRWHFAHTQMKLEETRRRQQEAYRQSYHFGKEESRENEEDLSSSEDEQ
;
A
#
# COMPACT_ATOMS: atom_id res chain seq x y z
N MET A 1 3.46 6.71 -29.90
CA MET A 1 3.30 7.93 -29.08
C MET A 1 3.49 7.49 -27.65
N THR A 2 4.63 7.80 -27.07
CA THR A 2 5.00 7.39 -25.71
C THR A 2 5.04 8.61 -24.81
N CYS A 3 4.72 8.40 -23.54
CA CYS A 3 4.78 9.45 -22.53
C CYS A 3 6.24 9.77 -22.22
N ARG A 4 6.53 11.06 -22.05
CA ARG A 4 7.86 11.60 -21.88
C ARG A 4 7.99 12.24 -20.51
N SER A 5 9.09 11.91 -19.84
CA SER A 5 9.45 12.52 -18.57
C SER A 5 9.62 14.03 -18.71
N VAL A 6 8.82 14.80 -17.98
CA VAL A 6 8.89 16.27 -17.92
C VAL A 6 9.06 16.71 -16.47
N GLY A 7 10.06 17.57 -16.22
CA GLY A 7 10.39 18.04 -14.88
C GLY A 7 10.65 16.91 -13.88
N THR A 8 9.89 16.93 -12.78
CA THR A 8 9.97 16.00 -11.64
C THR A 8 9.23 14.69 -11.86
N ILE A 9 8.29 14.62 -12.81
CA ILE A 9 7.52 13.41 -13.10
C ILE A 9 8.27 12.58 -14.15
N LYS A 10 8.64 11.36 -13.76
CA LYS A 10 9.39 10.43 -14.62
C LYS A 10 8.48 9.33 -15.13
N PHE A 11 8.40 9.20 -16.44
CA PHE A 11 7.67 8.15 -17.14
C PHE A 11 8.62 7.12 -17.75
N ASP A 12 8.17 5.86 -17.81
CA ASP A 12 8.88 4.79 -18.51
C ASP A 12 8.90 5.09 -20.03
N PRO A 13 10.04 4.89 -20.74
CA PRO A 13 10.13 5.13 -22.18
C PRO A 13 9.09 4.39 -23.04
N SER A 14 8.55 3.28 -22.54
CA SER A 14 7.53 2.46 -23.21
C SER A 14 6.10 2.83 -22.82
N SER A 15 5.91 3.68 -21.81
CA SER A 15 4.59 4.09 -21.35
C SER A 15 3.85 4.88 -22.43
N VAL A 16 2.54 4.66 -22.50
CA VAL A 16 1.63 5.31 -23.45
C VAL A 16 0.43 5.84 -22.68
N PRO A 17 -0.34 6.79 -23.21
CA PRO A 17 -1.58 7.21 -22.58
C PRO A 17 -2.54 6.02 -22.42
N MET A 18 -2.95 5.79 -21.18
CA MET A 18 -3.77 4.66 -20.78
C MET A 18 -5.04 5.14 -20.09
N GLN A 19 -6.10 4.35 -20.23
CA GLN A 19 -7.31 4.54 -19.45
C GLN A 19 -7.08 4.01 -18.04
N GLN A 20 -7.11 4.90 -17.06
CA GLN A 20 -6.93 4.59 -15.66
C GLN A 20 -8.29 4.28 -15.03
N ARG A 21 -8.37 3.17 -14.28
CA ARG A 21 -9.61 2.82 -13.55
C ARG A 21 -9.82 3.73 -12.34
N VAL A 22 -8.75 4.05 -11.63
CA VAL A 22 -8.76 4.86 -10.41
C VAL A 22 -7.56 5.80 -10.46
N MET A 23 -7.81 7.09 -10.24
CA MET A 23 -6.78 8.11 -10.05
C MET A 23 -7.15 8.95 -8.83
N GLU A 24 -6.22 9.09 -7.89
CA GLU A 24 -6.41 9.91 -6.68
C GLU A 24 -6.31 11.40 -6.98
N HIS A 25 -5.36 11.76 -7.85
CA HIS A 25 -5.11 13.13 -8.31
C HIS A 25 -5.27 13.20 -9.83
N CYS A 26 -5.62 14.38 -10.36
CA CYS A 26 -5.77 14.58 -11.81
C CYS A 26 -6.84 13.66 -12.46
N SER A 27 -7.89 13.31 -11.71
CA SER A 27 -8.93 12.35 -12.12
C SER A 27 -9.67 12.72 -13.41
N LYS A 28 -9.67 14.00 -13.78
CA LYS A 28 -10.22 14.46 -15.06
C LYS A 28 -9.58 13.80 -16.28
N TYR A 29 -8.33 13.33 -16.17
CA TYR A 29 -7.62 12.63 -17.26
C TYR A 29 -7.79 11.11 -17.24
N HIS A 30 -8.60 10.53 -16.36
CA HIS A 30 -8.72 9.06 -16.22
C HIS A 30 -9.04 8.31 -17.53
N LYS A 31 -9.75 8.94 -18.48
CA LYS A 31 -10.07 8.33 -19.78
C LYS A 31 -8.84 8.10 -20.66
N SER A 32 -7.84 8.96 -20.56
CA SER A 32 -6.60 8.91 -21.32
C SER A 32 -5.53 9.73 -20.61
N SER A 33 -4.64 9.05 -19.88
CA SER A 33 -3.59 9.70 -19.11
C SER A 33 -2.23 9.04 -19.29
N CYS A 34 -1.18 9.87 -19.28
CA CYS A 34 0.19 9.39 -19.12
C CYS A 34 0.52 8.98 -17.68
N CYS A 35 -0.25 9.46 -16.70
CA CYS A 35 -0.05 9.14 -15.30
C CYS A 35 -0.76 7.84 -14.92
N ASN A 36 -0.19 7.16 -13.92
CA ASN A 36 -0.71 5.93 -13.33
C ASN A 36 -0.46 5.97 -11.81
N ALA A 37 -0.81 4.89 -11.10
CA ALA A 37 -0.66 4.80 -9.63
C ALA A 37 0.76 5.10 -9.10
N THR A 38 1.82 4.82 -9.87
CA THR A 38 3.21 5.11 -9.43
C THR A 38 3.51 6.61 -9.36
N HIS A 39 2.68 7.44 -10.00
CA HIS A 39 2.86 8.90 -10.05
C HIS A 39 2.05 9.64 -8.97
N ASN A 40 1.23 8.95 -8.16
CA ASN A 40 0.40 9.60 -7.15
C ASN A 40 1.23 10.39 -6.13
N VAL A 41 2.32 9.81 -5.62
CA VAL A 41 3.18 10.46 -4.62
C VAL A 41 3.85 11.74 -5.16
N PRO A 42 4.55 11.74 -6.31
CA PRO A 42 5.14 12.97 -6.85
C PRO A 42 4.09 14.01 -7.23
N LEU A 43 2.92 13.61 -7.77
CA LEU A 43 1.82 14.53 -8.05
C LEU A 43 1.25 15.17 -6.78
N LYS A 44 1.00 14.35 -5.75
CA LYS A 44 0.51 14.81 -4.44
C LYS A 44 1.42 15.88 -3.87
N ARG A 45 2.74 15.71 -3.97
CA ARG A 45 3.70 16.74 -3.53
C ARG A 45 3.48 18.06 -4.26
N LEU A 46 3.43 18.05 -5.59
CA LEU A 46 3.23 19.27 -6.39
C LEU A 46 1.90 19.98 -6.06
N ILE A 47 0.84 19.22 -5.84
CA ILE A 47 -0.50 19.76 -5.51
C ILE A 47 -0.55 20.31 -4.08
N LEU A 48 0.16 19.69 -3.14
CA LEU A 48 0.14 20.09 -1.73
C LEU A 48 1.03 21.30 -1.42
N GLU A 49 2.06 21.59 -2.22
CA GLU A 49 2.94 22.76 -2.03
C GLU A 49 2.17 24.10 -1.94
N PRO A 50 1.29 24.48 -2.88
CA PRO A 50 0.49 25.70 -2.78
C PRO A 50 -0.52 25.67 -1.61
N ILE A 51 -1.05 24.49 -1.27
CA ILE A 51 -1.97 24.33 -0.14
C ILE A 51 -1.23 24.58 1.19
N ALA A 52 -0.01 24.04 1.33
CA ALA A 52 0.83 24.26 2.50
C ALA A 52 1.30 25.71 2.63
N ALA A 53 1.46 26.41 1.50
CA ALA A 53 1.71 27.85 1.45
C ALA A 53 0.48 28.70 1.80
N ASN A 54 -0.69 28.08 1.94
CA ASN A 54 -1.96 28.74 2.24
C ASN A 54 -2.27 29.89 1.25
N VAL A 55 -1.90 29.71 -0.02
CA VAL A 55 -2.28 30.65 -1.09
C VAL A 55 -3.79 30.58 -1.31
N ASN A 56 -4.40 31.60 -1.92
CA ASN A 56 -5.83 31.58 -2.16
C ASN A 56 -6.29 30.38 -3.02
N VAL A 57 -7.54 29.97 -2.84
CA VAL A 57 -8.14 28.79 -3.49
C VAL A 57 -8.05 28.84 -5.02
N LYS A 58 -8.22 30.02 -5.63
CA LYS A 58 -8.14 30.16 -7.10
C LYS A 58 -6.71 29.89 -7.58
N CYS A 59 -5.70 30.41 -6.88
CA CYS A 59 -4.30 30.12 -7.16
C CYS A 59 -4.00 28.63 -6.96
N GLN A 60 -4.50 28.00 -5.90
CA GLN A 60 -4.35 26.55 -5.66
C GLN A 60 -4.89 25.71 -6.83
N GLN A 61 -6.09 26.05 -7.34
CA GLN A 61 -6.71 25.36 -8.48
C GLN A 61 -5.84 25.43 -9.73
N PHE A 62 -5.27 26.59 -10.06
CA PHE A 62 -4.35 26.70 -11.20
C PHE A 62 -3.06 25.91 -10.98
N HIS A 63 -2.51 25.89 -9.76
CA HIS A 63 -1.34 25.04 -9.48
C HIS A 63 -1.66 23.56 -9.69
N GLU A 64 -2.82 23.08 -9.23
CA GLU A 64 -3.26 21.69 -9.46
C GLU A 64 -3.43 21.42 -10.96
N GLU A 65 -4.11 22.32 -11.69
CA GLU A 65 -4.32 22.24 -13.12
C GLU A 65 -3.00 22.07 -13.89
N LEU A 66 -2.03 22.95 -13.63
CA LEU A 66 -0.73 22.93 -14.29
C LEU A 66 0.11 21.73 -13.83
N ALA A 67 0.07 21.34 -12.56
CA ALA A 67 0.74 20.12 -12.08
C ALA A 67 0.19 18.86 -12.78
N CYS A 68 -1.12 18.82 -13.04
CA CYS A 68 -1.78 17.73 -13.75
C CYS A 68 -1.54 17.76 -15.27
N SER A 69 -0.99 18.84 -15.85
CA SER A 69 -0.73 18.94 -17.28
C SER A 69 0.18 17.82 -17.81
N ALA A 70 1.15 17.34 -17.02
CA ALA A 70 2.00 16.21 -17.39
C ALA A 70 1.22 14.90 -17.62
N CYS A 71 0.06 14.76 -16.97
CA CYS A 71 -0.84 13.63 -17.12
C CYS A 71 -1.72 13.72 -18.36
N HIS A 72 -1.86 14.90 -18.97
CA HIS A 72 -2.65 15.12 -20.18
C HIS A 72 -2.04 14.34 -21.35
N PRO A 73 -2.83 13.62 -22.17
CA PRO A 73 -2.30 12.66 -23.13
C PRO A 73 -1.50 13.31 -24.27
N HIS A 74 -1.79 14.58 -24.62
CA HIS A 74 -1.01 15.31 -25.62
C HIS A 74 0.18 16.08 -25.04
N VAL A 75 0.11 16.50 -23.77
CA VAL A 75 1.21 17.23 -23.14
C VAL A 75 2.28 16.24 -22.68
N GLY A 76 1.85 15.17 -21.99
CA GLY A 76 2.71 14.07 -21.57
C GLY A 76 3.38 13.33 -22.74
N THR A 77 2.83 13.38 -23.96
CA THR A 77 3.47 12.83 -25.17
C THR A 77 4.25 13.87 -26.00
N SER A 78 4.37 15.11 -25.51
CA SER A 78 5.02 16.25 -26.19
C SER A 78 4.42 16.58 -27.56
N ARG A 79 3.13 16.32 -27.77
CA ARG A 79 2.38 16.88 -28.91
C ARG A 79 2.07 18.35 -28.69
N ILE A 80 1.77 18.70 -27.42
CA ILE A 80 1.57 20.07 -26.95
C ILE A 80 2.65 20.33 -25.91
N GLU A 81 3.60 21.21 -26.22
CA GLU A 81 4.71 21.54 -25.31
C GLU A 81 4.53 22.89 -24.61
N ARG A 82 3.57 23.69 -25.10
CA ARG A 82 3.37 25.07 -24.65
C ARG A 82 2.11 25.20 -23.81
N ILE A 83 2.13 26.14 -22.88
CA ILE A 83 0.95 26.56 -22.12
C ILE A 83 0.36 27.80 -22.79
N CYS A 84 -0.95 27.85 -22.95
CA CYS A 84 -1.58 28.99 -23.63
C CYS A 84 -1.27 30.30 -22.88
N PRO A 85 -1.00 31.41 -23.61
CA PRO A 85 -0.76 32.72 -23.00
C PRO A 85 -1.82 33.14 -21.99
N ASP A 86 -3.09 32.94 -22.35
CA ASP A 86 -4.22 33.38 -21.55
C ASP A 86 -4.29 32.59 -20.24
N LEU A 87 -4.07 31.27 -20.29
CA LEU A 87 -3.95 30.43 -19.09
C LEU A 87 -2.79 30.88 -18.17
N CYS A 88 -1.66 31.30 -18.74
CA CYS A 88 -0.54 31.83 -17.96
C CYS A 88 -0.88 33.16 -17.27
N ASP A 89 -1.61 34.04 -17.96
CA ASP A 89 -2.02 35.33 -17.43
C ASP A 89 -3.11 35.18 -16.36
N GLU A 90 -4.08 34.27 -16.55
CA GLU A 90 -5.08 33.92 -15.54
C GLU A 90 -4.46 33.31 -14.27
N TRP A 91 -3.50 32.40 -14.44
CA TRP A 91 -2.77 31.81 -13.32
C TRP A 91 -1.99 32.87 -12.55
N TYR A 92 -1.28 33.76 -13.24
CA TYR A 92 -0.58 34.88 -12.61
C TYR A 92 -1.54 35.81 -11.90
N ASP A 93 -2.65 36.21 -12.52
CA ASP A 93 -3.61 37.12 -11.90
C ASP A 93 -4.25 36.53 -10.65
N ALA A 94 -4.45 35.22 -10.61
CA ALA A 94 -4.91 34.53 -9.41
C ALA A 94 -3.85 34.50 -8.29
N CYS A 95 -2.56 34.50 -8.63
CA CYS A 95 -1.46 34.33 -7.69
C CYS A 95 -0.64 35.60 -7.38
N LYS A 96 -0.89 36.73 -8.07
CA LYS A 96 -0.01 37.91 -8.07
C LYS A 96 0.21 38.57 -6.71
N ASP A 97 -0.77 38.46 -5.81
CA ASP A 97 -0.73 39.01 -4.45
C ASP A 97 -0.20 38.00 -3.41
N GLU A 98 0.02 36.74 -3.82
CA GLU A 98 0.53 35.67 -2.97
C GLU A 98 2.05 35.75 -2.81
N PHE A 99 2.56 35.16 -1.74
CA PHE A 99 3.99 35.18 -1.41
C PHE A 99 4.74 34.01 -2.04
N TYR A 100 5.81 34.34 -2.76
CA TYR A 100 6.70 33.37 -3.40
C TYR A 100 8.14 33.58 -2.95
N MET A 101 8.90 32.49 -2.96
CA MET A 101 10.35 32.54 -2.93
C MET A 101 10.89 32.44 -4.36
N SER A 102 11.98 33.17 -4.62
CA SER A 102 12.66 33.15 -5.92
C SER A 102 14.10 32.68 -5.73
N GLY A 103 14.50 31.65 -6.48
CA GLY A 103 15.86 31.12 -6.47
C GLY A 103 16.25 30.57 -7.83
N ASN A 104 17.43 30.94 -8.35
CA ASN A 104 18.01 30.44 -9.61
C ASN A 104 17.00 30.23 -10.76
N HIS A 105 16.23 31.27 -11.11
CA HIS A 105 15.20 31.26 -12.16
C HIS A 105 14.01 30.30 -11.92
N HIS A 106 13.84 29.85 -10.69
CA HIS A 106 12.71 29.04 -10.25
C HIS A 106 11.89 29.78 -9.20
N LEU A 107 10.57 29.65 -9.30
CA LEU A 107 9.62 30.14 -8.31
C LEU A 107 8.96 28.98 -7.58
N ALA A 108 8.78 29.16 -6.28
CA ALA A 108 7.98 28.25 -5.46
C ALA A 108 7.09 29.07 -4.51
N PRO A 109 5.86 28.62 -4.22
CA PRO A 109 5.05 29.20 -3.16
C PRO A 109 5.84 29.28 -1.84
N CYS A 110 5.69 30.37 -1.10
CA CYS A 110 6.38 30.52 0.18
C CYS A 110 5.67 29.69 1.26
N TYR A 111 6.31 28.60 1.70
CA TYR A 111 5.84 27.79 2.83
C TYR A 111 7.00 27.34 3.71
N GLY A 112 6.71 26.97 4.96
CA GLY A 112 7.70 26.48 5.91
C GLY A 112 8.69 27.56 6.36
N ASN A 113 9.99 27.26 6.30
CA ASN A 113 11.09 28.08 6.82
C ASN A 113 11.80 28.91 5.74
N ALA A 114 11.09 29.30 4.68
CA ALA A 114 11.64 30.15 3.62
C ALA A 114 12.10 31.50 4.20
N LEU A 115 13.38 31.83 4.00
CA LEU A 115 14.02 33.02 4.61
C LEU A 115 13.66 34.34 3.91
N ILE A 116 13.34 34.31 2.62
CA ILE A 116 13.02 35.49 1.81
C ILE A 116 11.79 35.18 0.96
N CYS A 117 10.71 35.91 1.23
CA CYS A 117 9.48 35.83 0.46
C CYS A 117 9.02 37.23 0.07
N SER A 118 8.47 37.35 -1.13
CA SER A 118 7.93 38.61 -1.65
C SER A 118 6.67 38.30 -2.44
N ARG A 119 5.81 39.31 -2.64
CA ARG A 119 4.60 39.10 -3.45
C ARG A 119 5.02 38.79 -4.88
N LEU A 120 4.28 37.90 -5.54
CA LEU A 120 4.61 37.46 -6.89
C LEU A 120 4.76 38.63 -7.87
N LYS A 121 3.86 39.62 -7.80
CA LYS A 121 3.92 40.84 -8.64
C LYS A 121 5.17 41.70 -8.45
N ASP A 122 5.80 41.61 -7.28
CA ASP A 122 7.03 42.35 -6.96
C ASP A 122 8.26 41.60 -7.53
N ILE A 123 8.12 40.30 -7.85
CA ILE A 123 9.17 39.45 -8.43
C ILE A 123 9.04 39.35 -9.96
N VAL A 124 7.80 39.24 -10.46
CA VAL A 124 7.49 39.02 -11.89
C VAL A 124 6.36 39.93 -12.33
N PRO A 125 6.53 40.71 -13.41
CA PRO A 125 5.51 41.65 -13.84
C PRO A 125 4.45 41.07 -14.80
N THR A 126 4.65 39.86 -15.34
CA THR A 126 3.82 39.30 -16.42
C THR A 126 3.53 37.81 -16.24
N GLY A 127 2.36 37.34 -16.69
CA GLY A 127 1.98 35.93 -16.57
C GLY A 127 2.82 34.98 -17.42
N LYS A 128 3.21 35.39 -18.63
CA LYS A 128 4.23 34.66 -19.42
C LYS A 128 5.56 34.50 -18.69
N GLY A 129 6.01 35.55 -17.98
CA GLY A 129 7.20 35.49 -17.14
C GLY A 129 7.02 34.52 -15.99
N PHE A 130 5.84 34.53 -15.36
CA PHE A 130 5.50 33.65 -14.26
C PHE A 130 5.50 32.18 -14.68
N CYS A 131 4.78 31.83 -15.75
CA CYS A 131 4.81 30.49 -16.34
C CYS A 131 6.23 29.99 -16.62
N ARG A 132 7.08 30.85 -17.19
CA ARG A 132 8.48 30.50 -17.47
C ARG A 132 9.27 30.16 -16.22
N MET A 133 9.13 30.95 -15.16
CA MET A 133 9.86 30.70 -13.90
C MET A 133 9.26 29.56 -13.07
N MET A 134 7.99 29.22 -13.30
CA MET A 134 7.39 27.98 -12.81
C MET A 134 7.84 26.73 -13.59
N GLY A 135 8.62 26.90 -14.67
CA GLY A 135 9.20 25.80 -15.45
C GLY A 135 8.42 25.40 -16.70
N TYR A 136 7.41 26.18 -17.10
CA TYR A 136 6.61 25.94 -18.30
C TYR A 136 7.08 26.79 -19.49
N THR A 137 6.78 26.33 -20.71
CA THR A 137 7.05 27.13 -21.92
C THR A 137 5.78 27.87 -22.34
N PRO A 138 5.73 29.21 -22.25
CA PRO A 138 4.57 29.96 -22.71
C PRO A 138 4.39 29.86 -24.24
N GLY A 139 3.13 29.79 -24.67
CA GLY A 139 2.71 29.86 -26.06
C GLY A 139 2.93 31.22 -26.71
N LYS A 140 2.73 31.27 -28.03
CA LYS A 140 2.61 32.50 -28.80
C LYS A 140 1.16 32.97 -28.81
N ALA A 141 0.94 34.26 -29.04
CA ALA A 141 -0.42 34.81 -29.16
C ALA A 141 -1.19 34.29 -30.40
N THR A 142 -0.50 33.63 -31.33
CA THR A 142 -1.07 33.01 -32.52
C THR A 142 -1.40 31.53 -32.32
N ASP A 143 -1.04 30.95 -31.17
CA ASP A 143 -1.26 29.54 -30.89
C ASP A 143 -2.76 29.31 -30.65
N THR A 144 -3.30 28.23 -31.20
CA THR A 144 -4.71 27.86 -31.01
C THR A 144 -4.88 27.05 -29.74
N GLU A 145 -5.81 27.45 -28.88
CA GLU A 145 -6.13 26.75 -27.62
C GLU A 145 -6.52 25.29 -27.85
N GLY A 146 -5.97 24.40 -27.03
CA GLY A 146 -6.23 22.96 -27.09
C GLY A 146 -5.56 22.23 -28.26
N ILE A 147 -4.96 22.96 -29.22
CA ILE A 147 -4.29 22.39 -30.40
C ILE A 147 -2.77 22.63 -30.32
N ASP A 148 -2.36 23.90 -30.28
CA ASP A 148 -0.96 24.30 -30.28
C ASP A 148 -0.43 24.53 -28.86
N CYS A 149 -1.33 24.86 -27.94
CA CYS A 149 -1.03 25.14 -26.54
C CYS A 149 -2.06 24.49 -25.61
N PHE A 150 -1.63 24.23 -24.38
CA PHE A 150 -2.45 23.65 -23.33
C PHE A 150 -3.25 24.75 -22.61
N ASP A 151 -4.56 24.57 -22.56
CA ASP A 151 -5.57 25.47 -22.00
C ASP A 151 -6.28 24.88 -20.76
N GLY A 152 -5.90 23.68 -20.34
CA GLY A 152 -6.55 22.96 -19.23
C GLY A 152 -7.70 22.03 -19.65
N SER A 153 -8.05 22.01 -20.94
CA SER A 153 -9.09 21.13 -21.47
C SER A 153 -8.72 19.63 -21.39
N VAL A 154 -9.74 18.78 -21.50
CA VAL A 154 -9.59 17.32 -21.51
C VAL A 154 -10.02 16.81 -22.89
N PRO A 155 -9.16 16.11 -23.64
CA PRO A 155 -9.52 15.58 -24.93
C PRO A 155 -10.50 14.41 -24.77
N ASN A 156 -11.43 14.28 -25.71
CA ASN A 156 -12.44 13.22 -25.72
C ASN A 156 -11.91 11.86 -26.22
N GLU A 157 -10.58 11.68 -26.27
CA GLU A 157 -9.93 10.45 -26.70
C GLU A 157 -9.84 9.45 -25.54
N TYR A 158 -9.93 8.16 -25.86
CA TYR A 158 -9.68 7.07 -24.91
C TYR A 158 -8.23 6.59 -25.04
N GLY A 159 -7.56 6.42 -23.90
CA GLY A 159 -6.25 5.80 -23.84
C GLY A 159 -6.34 4.30 -24.11
N LYS A 160 -5.20 3.62 -24.20
CA LYS A 160 -5.21 2.15 -24.23
C LYS A 160 -5.75 1.61 -22.90
N GLU A 161 -6.61 0.59 -22.96
CA GLU A 161 -7.06 -0.07 -21.73
C GLU A 161 -5.86 -0.60 -20.95
N GLU A 162 -5.88 -0.38 -19.64
CA GLU A 162 -4.90 -0.97 -18.74
C GLU A 162 -5.02 -2.50 -18.82
N PRO A 163 -3.90 -3.21 -19.09
CA PRO A 163 -3.93 -4.67 -19.14
C PRO A 163 -4.45 -5.17 -17.81
N ALA A 164 -5.42 -6.09 -17.84
CA ALA A 164 -6.02 -6.63 -16.63
C ALA A 164 -4.93 -7.14 -15.69
N GLU A 165 -4.80 -6.48 -14.53
CA GLU A 165 -3.85 -6.87 -13.49
C GLU A 165 -4.09 -8.35 -13.15
N LYS A 166 -3.03 -9.15 -13.15
CA LYS A 166 -3.15 -10.55 -12.72
C LYS A 166 -3.59 -10.53 -11.26
N VAL A 167 -4.56 -11.37 -10.91
CA VAL A 167 -5.10 -11.45 -9.55
C VAL A 167 -4.00 -11.66 -8.50
N SER A 168 -2.90 -12.34 -8.87
CA SER A 168 -1.72 -12.49 -8.03
C SER A 168 -1.12 -11.14 -7.63
N ASP A 169 -0.96 -10.23 -8.59
CA ASP A 169 -0.23 -8.97 -8.42
C ASP A 169 -1.09 -7.99 -7.62
N ALA A 170 -2.40 -7.97 -7.90
CA ALA A 170 -3.38 -7.24 -7.12
C ALA A 170 -3.42 -7.73 -5.65
N LEU A 171 -3.37 -9.04 -5.43
CA LEU A 171 -3.36 -9.63 -4.09
C LEU A 171 -2.07 -9.28 -3.34
N TYR A 172 -0.91 -9.34 -3.99
CA TYR A 172 0.37 -8.94 -3.41
C TYR A 172 0.37 -7.46 -3.01
N ARG A 173 -0.19 -6.56 -3.83
CA ARG A 173 -0.30 -5.14 -3.50
C ARG A 173 -1.15 -4.92 -2.25
N ILE A 174 -2.32 -5.56 -2.18
CA ILE A 174 -3.21 -5.49 -1.00
C ILE A 174 -2.49 -5.99 0.26
N PHE A 175 -1.76 -7.11 0.16
CA PHE A 175 -0.97 -7.63 1.28
C PHE A 175 0.12 -6.66 1.73
N GLN A 176 0.80 -6.01 0.78
CA GLN A 176 1.88 -5.07 1.07
C GLN A 176 1.38 -3.76 1.67
N GLU A 177 0.21 -3.29 1.24
CA GLU A 177 -0.45 -2.10 1.78
C GLU A 177 -0.93 -2.34 3.23
N GLN A 178 -1.55 -3.49 3.50
CA GLN A 178 -1.94 -3.91 4.86
C GLN A 178 -0.75 -4.17 5.79
N SER A 179 0.42 -4.49 5.24
CA SER A 179 1.67 -4.66 6.01
C SER A 179 2.23 -3.33 6.53
N ASN A 180 2.10 -2.25 5.76
CA ASN A 180 2.67 -0.94 6.10
C ASN A 180 1.75 -0.12 7.00
N GLU A 181 0.43 -0.25 6.85
CA GLU A 181 -0.58 0.36 7.73
C GLU A 181 -1.53 -0.73 8.25
N PRO A 182 -1.15 -1.48 9.29
CA PRO A 182 -1.99 -2.55 9.81
C PRO A 182 -3.26 -1.97 10.42
N SER A 183 -4.40 -2.29 9.82
CA SER A 183 -5.72 -1.96 10.40
C SER A 183 -5.94 -2.74 11.70
N GLU A 184 -6.67 -2.15 12.66
CA GLU A 184 -6.98 -2.80 13.96
C GLU A 184 -7.64 -4.19 13.78
N PHE A 185 -8.44 -4.35 12.72
CA PHE A 185 -9.09 -5.61 12.38
C PHE A 185 -8.09 -6.72 12.05
N VAL A 186 -7.05 -6.43 11.26
CA VAL A 186 -6.03 -7.42 10.89
C VAL A 186 -5.22 -7.86 12.11
N LEU A 187 -4.92 -6.93 13.02
CA LEU A 187 -4.25 -7.26 14.29
C LEU A 187 -5.10 -8.19 15.15
N LEU A 188 -6.41 -7.96 15.25
CA LEU A 188 -7.33 -8.83 16.00
C LEU A 188 -7.41 -10.24 15.38
N VAL A 189 -7.40 -10.34 14.05
CA VAL A 189 -7.40 -11.64 13.36
C VAL A 189 -6.09 -12.39 13.63
N ILE A 190 -4.94 -11.73 13.51
CA ILE A 190 -3.63 -12.36 13.78
C ILE A 190 -3.56 -12.82 15.25
N LEU A 191 -3.89 -11.95 16.21
CA LEU A 191 -3.91 -12.31 17.62
C LEU A 191 -4.89 -13.44 17.93
N GLY A 192 -6.08 -13.42 17.31
CA GLY A 192 -7.08 -14.48 17.42
C GLY A 192 -6.57 -15.83 16.92
N THR A 193 -5.87 -15.85 15.78
CA THR A 193 -5.28 -17.10 15.24
C THR A 193 -4.17 -17.64 16.14
N ILE A 194 -3.30 -16.77 16.69
CA ILE A 194 -2.24 -17.17 17.62
C ILE A 194 -2.85 -17.74 18.90
N LEU A 195 -3.88 -17.09 19.46
CA LEU A 195 -4.58 -17.57 20.65
C LEU A 195 -5.27 -18.91 20.40
N SER A 196 -5.94 -19.06 19.25
CA SER A 196 -6.60 -20.32 18.85
C SER A 196 -5.59 -21.48 18.72
N LEU A 197 -4.46 -21.24 18.07
CA LEU A 197 -3.37 -22.21 17.98
C LEU A 197 -2.80 -22.56 19.36
N PHE A 198 -2.59 -21.56 20.21
CA PHE A 198 -2.09 -21.78 21.57
C PHE A 198 -3.06 -22.61 22.42
N LEU A 199 -4.36 -22.30 22.35
CA LEU A 199 -5.41 -23.06 23.02
C LEU A 199 -5.51 -24.49 22.48
N SER A 200 -5.39 -24.67 21.17
CA SER A 200 -5.38 -25.99 20.53
C SER A 200 -4.18 -26.83 20.99
N ILE A 201 -2.97 -26.25 21.04
CA ILE A 201 -1.77 -26.94 21.56
C ILE A 201 -1.92 -27.28 23.04
N LYS A 202 -2.44 -26.36 23.86
CA LYS A 202 -2.69 -26.61 25.28
C LYS A 202 -3.73 -27.70 25.50
N PHE A 203 -4.79 -27.70 24.72
CA PHE A 203 -5.82 -28.73 24.74
C PHE A 203 -5.24 -30.09 24.35
N PHE A 204 -4.46 -30.15 23.27
CA PHE A 204 -3.82 -31.38 22.82
C PHE A 204 -2.83 -31.93 23.85
N LYS A 205 -2.02 -31.06 24.47
CA LYS A 205 -1.10 -31.47 25.56
C LYS A 205 -1.86 -32.01 26.77
N ARG A 206 -2.94 -31.33 27.18
CA ARG A 206 -3.76 -31.75 28.32
C ARG A 206 -4.49 -33.06 28.05
N TRP A 207 -5.03 -33.20 26.84
CA TRP A 207 -5.70 -34.43 26.39
C TRP A 207 -4.73 -35.61 26.31
N HIS A 208 -3.55 -35.41 25.72
CA HIS A 208 -2.50 -36.42 25.64
C HIS A 208 -2.07 -36.91 27.04
N PHE A 209 -1.90 -35.99 27.99
CA PHE A 209 -1.54 -36.33 29.36
C PHE A 209 -2.63 -37.16 30.06
N ALA A 210 -3.90 -36.78 29.92
CA ALA A 210 -5.02 -37.53 30.49
C ALA A 210 -5.13 -38.96 29.92
N HIS A 211 -4.94 -39.11 28.61
CA HIS A 211 -4.98 -40.43 27.97
C HIS A 211 -3.80 -41.32 28.38
N THR A 212 -2.64 -40.72 28.68
CA THR A 212 -1.46 -41.45 29.18
C THR A 212 -1.69 -41.99 30.59
N GLN A 213 -2.38 -41.22 31.45
CA GLN A 213 -2.71 -41.65 32.81
C GLN A 213 -3.67 -42.85 32.82
N MET A 214 -4.72 -42.85 32.00
CA MET A 214 -5.66 -43.97 31.94
C MET A 214 -4.97 -45.27 31.48
N LYS A 215 -4.09 -45.20 30.47
CA LYS A 215 -3.29 -46.35 30.04
C LYS A 215 -2.40 -46.89 31.16
N LEU A 216 -1.83 -45.99 31.98
CA LEU A 216 -0.97 -46.38 33.10
C LEU A 216 -1.77 -47.12 34.20
N GLU A 217 -2.97 -46.65 34.52
CA GLU A 217 -3.86 -47.29 35.50
C GLU A 217 -4.35 -48.68 35.01
N GLU A 218 -4.72 -48.79 33.74
CA GLU A 218 -5.06 -50.08 33.13
C GLU A 218 -3.88 -51.06 33.17
N THR A 219 -2.66 -50.59 32.87
CA THR A 219 -1.47 -51.45 32.99
C THR A 219 -1.21 -51.90 34.42
N ARG A 220 -1.36 -51.02 35.43
CA ARG A 220 -1.19 -51.41 36.84
C ARG A 220 -2.22 -52.46 37.27
N ARG A 221 -3.48 -52.32 36.85
CA ARG A 221 -4.53 -53.32 37.12
C ARG A 221 -4.17 -54.69 36.55
N ARG A 222 -3.77 -54.75 35.28
CA ARG A 222 -3.33 -56.00 34.65
C ARG A 222 -2.13 -56.61 35.35
N GLN A 223 -1.19 -55.78 35.79
CA GLN A 223 -0.01 -56.24 36.53
C GLN A 223 -0.38 -56.82 37.91
N GLN A 224 -1.34 -56.21 38.61
CA GLN A 224 -1.87 -56.72 39.89
C GLN A 224 -2.63 -58.03 39.72
N GLU A 225 -3.43 -58.17 38.66
CA GLU A 225 -4.14 -59.41 38.35
C GLU A 225 -3.16 -60.56 38.04
N ALA A 226 -2.11 -60.29 37.24
CA ALA A 226 -1.06 -61.27 36.95
C ALA A 226 -0.30 -61.70 38.21
N TYR A 227 0.05 -60.75 39.09
CA TYR A 227 0.71 -61.06 40.37
C TYR A 227 -0.18 -61.88 41.30
N ARG A 228 -1.48 -61.58 41.34
CA ARG A 228 -2.45 -62.35 42.14
C ARG A 228 -2.59 -63.78 41.62
N GLN A 229 -2.60 -63.97 40.30
CA GLN A 229 -2.62 -65.32 39.71
C GLN A 229 -1.35 -66.10 40.04
N SER A 230 -0.16 -65.50 39.93
CA SER A 230 1.09 -66.20 40.28
C SER A 230 1.18 -66.58 41.76
N TYR A 231 0.65 -65.75 42.67
CA TYR A 231 0.57 -66.08 44.09
C TYR A 231 -0.36 -67.25 44.38
N HIS A 232 -1.49 -67.35 43.66
CA HIS A 232 -2.40 -68.49 43.80
C HIS A 232 -1.77 -69.79 43.29
N PHE A 233 -1.09 -69.77 42.15
CA PHE A 233 -0.37 -70.95 41.64
C PHE A 233 0.74 -71.41 42.58
N GLY A 234 1.54 -70.49 43.13
CA GLY A 234 2.58 -70.85 44.11
C GLY A 234 2.03 -71.39 45.43
N LYS A 235 0.78 -71.05 45.78
CA LYS A 235 0.09 -71.58 46.97
C LYS A 235 -0.50 -72.97 46.74
N GLU A 236 -0.96 -73.28 45.53
CA GLU A 236 -1.37 -74.65 45.17
C GLU A 236 -0.16 -75.58 45.11
N GLU A 237 0.96 -75.15 44.52
CA GLU A 237 2.21 -75.92 44.47
C GLU A 237 2.83 -76.17 45.87
N SER A 238 2.67 -75.24 46.81
CA SER A 238 3.10 -75.46 48.20
C SER A 238 2.14 -76.35 48.99
N ARG A 239 0.86 -76.42 48.61
CA ARG A 239 -0.13 -77.29 49.25
C ARG A 239 -0.08 -78.73 48.72
N GLU A 240 0.26 -78.93 47.44
CA GLU A 240 0.58 -80.26 46.89
C GLU A 240 1.87 -80.84 47.51
N ASN A 241 2.90 -80.00 47.74
CA ASN A 241 4.10 -80.45 48.46
C ASN A 241 3.90 -80.74 49.96
N GLU A 242 2.83 -80.21 50.57
CA GLU A 242 2.50 -80.44 51.99
C GLU A 242 1.58 -81.67 52.17
N GLU A 243 0.83 -82.08 51.14
CA GLU A 243 0.01 -83.31 51.14
C GLU A 243 0.86 -84.56 50.84
N ASP A 244 1.98 -84.45 50.10
CA ASP A 244 2.90 -85.58 49.83
C ASP A 244 3.85 -85.94 51.01
N LEU A 245 3.91 -85.13 52.08
CA LEU A 245 4.76 -85.40 53.26
C LEU A 245 4.04 -86.02 54.46
N SER A 246 2.75 -86.34 54.39
CA SER A 246 1.99 -86.93 55.52
C SER A 246 1.59 -88.40 55.36
N SER A 247 2.08 -89.09 54.32
CA SER A 247 1.77 -90.51 54.02
C SER A 247 3.00 -91.43 54.09
N SER A 248 3.80 -91.34 55.17
CA SER A 248 4.71 -92.42 55.55
C SER A 248 5.14 -92.29 57.00
N GLU A 249 4.44 -92.97 57.91
CA GLU A 249 4.99 -93.53 59.15
C GLU A 249 3.96 -94.51 59.74
N ASP A 250 4.03 -95.74 59.23
CA ASP A 250 3.44 -96.97 59.76
C ASP A 250 4.36 -97.58 60.83
N GLU A 251 3.78 -98.41 61.69
CA GLU A 251 4.40 -99.56 62.38
C GLU A 251 5.58 -99.33 63.35
N GLN A 252 5.35 -99.57 64.66
CA GLN A 252 5.76 -100.80 65.39
C GLN A 252 5.63 -100.64 66.91
#